data_AF-A0A9W8HNG7-F1
#
_entry.id   AF-A0A9W8HNG7-F1
#
_cell.length_a   1.000
_cell.length_b   1.000
_cell.length_c   1.000
_cell.angle_alpha   90.00
_cell.angle_beta   90.00
_cell.angle_gamma   90.00
#
_symmetry.space_group_name_H-M   'P 1'
#
loop_
_entity.id
_entity.type
_entity.pdbx_description
1 polymer ?
#
loop_
_entity_poly.entity_id
_entity_poly.type
_entity_poly.pdbx_seq_one_letter_code
_entity_poly.pdbx_strand_id
1 'polypeptide(L)'
;MQTTAVSGKQEESETTEATDMHAKHLKQLEDEHRHMLERYAESQKILDKYSVMPGKSSDYMSLLHRITSENASDTSRAKQPLVLKKISDSFTETYLPFKDNLALREEYINYYGDIRLGKVLEDLDRLAGAVAYKHASDAEGNLAPIIFVTAAVDRIDLKSRLSPDCNYRLAGTVTYVGFSSMEIYIKIQAVPVSGEASEQEPNLVARFTMVGRDKYTGKSSQVNPLLLEDESQRRLVKISEQIKEHKKKIADTNLYKRPPSAEERLVIHQLWLGTKDYQSNTYGSHTSLPKDMVWLDKTAMESVTICFPSERNVHNKIFGGHLMRLAHELSFANGSVFTKSRPSYVSLDDFSFKKPVNIGSILRLTSQVVYSEPENGTFQVAVSADVIDNLTNTVERTNTFYFNFSSPSGTVSRVIPRS
;
A
#
# COMPACT_ATOMS: atom_id res chain seq x y z
N MET A 1 -2.00 -46.33 -62.79
CA MET A 1 -1.44 -45.24 -61.97
C MET A 1 -2.48 -44.14 -61.85
N GLN A 2 -3.37 -44.21 -60.87
CA GLN A 2 -4.35 -43.15 -60.56
C GLN A 2 -4.75 -43.29 -59.09
N THR A 3 -3.91 -42.75 -58.20
CA THR A 3 -4.18 -42.63 -56.75
C THR A 3 -3.25 -41.56 -56.21
N THR A 4 -3.54 -40.28 -56.45
CA THR A 4 -2.80 -39.16 -55.83
C THR A 4 -3.54 -37.81 -55.81
N ALA A 5 -4.87 -37.78 -55.99
CA ALA A 5 -5.63 -36.52 -56.13
C ALA A 5 -6.61 -36.20 -54.98
N VAL A 6 -6.71 -37.04 -53.95
CA VAL A 6 -7.68 -36.84 -52.84
C VAL A 6 -7.04 -36.21 -51.58
N SER A 7 -5.72 -36.25 -51.44
CA SER A 7 -5.01 -35.73 -50.25
C SER A 7 -4.96 -34.19 -50.18
N GLY A 8 -4.92 -33.49 -51.32
CA GLY A 8 -4.71 -32.02 -51.33
C GLY A 8 -5.92 -31.17 -50.95
N LYS A 9 -7.15 -31.70 -51.07
CA LYS A 9 -8.37 -30.94 -50.73
C LYS A 9 -8.71 -30.96 -49.24
N GLN A 10 -8.23 -31.96 -48.49
CA GLN A 10 -8.39 -32.01 -47.04
C GLN A 10 -7.37 -31.08 -46.35
N GLU A 11 -6.12 -31.03 -46.82
CA GLU A 11 -5.09 -30.12 -46.31
C GLU A 11 -5.43 -28.63 -46.55
N GLU A 12 -6.01 -28.26 -47.70
CA GLU A 12 -6.45 -26.88 -47.97
C GLU A 12 -7.66 -26.46 -47.10
N SER A 13 -8.54 -27.41 -46.75
CA SER A 13 -9.70 -27.16 -45.87
C SER A 13 -9.28 -26.96 -44.41
N GLU A 14 -8.39 -27.81 -43.91
CA GLU A 14 -7.88 -27.73 -42.52
C GLU A 14 -7.02 -26.48 -42.30
N THR A 15 -6.24 -26.06 -43.29
CA THR A 15 -5.46 -24.81 -43.21
C THR A 15 -6.36 -23.56 -43.23
N THR A 16 -7.45 -23.57 -44.01
CA THR A 16 -8.40 -22.45 -44.04
C THR A 16 -9.17 -22.32 -42.72
N GLU A 17 -9.63 -23.44 -42.13
CA GLU A 17 -10.26 -23.46 -40.81
C GLU A 17 -9.31 -23.03 -39.69
N ALA A 18 -8.04 -23.46 -39.73
CA ALA A 18 -7.02 -23.03 -38.77
C ALA A 18 -6.74 -21.52 -38.87
N THR A 19 -6.70 -20.95 -40.08
CA THR A 19 -6.54 -19.50 -40.27
C THR A 19 -7.76 -18.69 -39.82
N ASP A 20 -8.98 -19.19 -40.02
CA ASP A 20 -10.21 -18.53 -39.55
C ASP A 20 -10.33 -18.59 -38.02
N MET A 21 -9.96 -19.72 -37.41
CA MET A 21 -9.87 -19.86 -35.95
C MET A 21 -8.81 -18.93 -35.35
N HIS A 22 -7.64 -18.80 -36.00
CA HIS A 22 -6.61 -17.87 -35.57
C HIS A 22 -7.07 -16.41 -35.70
N ALA A 23 -7.73 -16.04 -36.81
CA ALA A 23 -8.25 -14.70 -37.03
C ALA A 23 -9.35 -14.34 -36.01
N LYS A 24 -10.24 -15.28 -35.69
CA LYS A 24 -11.25 -15.13 -34.63
C LYS A 24 -10.63 -14.95 -33.25
N HIS A 25 -9.60 -15.74 -32.93
CA HIS A 25 -8.88 -15.60 -31.67
C HIS A 25 -8.15 -14.26 -31.55
N LEU A 26 -7.49 -13.81 -32.62
CA LEU A 26 -6.79 -12.52 -32.65
C LEU A 26 -7.77 -11.36 -32.45
N LYS A 27 -8.91 -11.39 -33.14
CA LYS A 27 -9.96 -10.38 -33.00
C LYS A 27 -10.55 -10.36 -31.58
N GLN A 28 -10.74 -11.53 -30.97
CA GLN A 28 -11.18 -11.63 -29.58
C GLN A 28 -10.17 -10.98 -28.61
N LEU A 29 -8.87 -11.22 -28.81
CA LEU A 29 -7.82 -10.59 -28.01
C LEU A 29 -7.78 -9.06 -28.18
N GLU A 30 -7.99 -8.56 -29.40
CA GLU A 30 -8.06 -7.12 -29.69
C GLU A 30 -9.28 -6.46 -29.02
N ASP A 31 -10.44 -7.12 -29.03
CA ASP A 31 -11.65 -6.63 -28.38
C ASP A 31 -11.50 -6.61 -26.85
N GLU A 32 -10.86 -7.63 -26.26
CA GLU A 32 -10.54 -7.69 -24.84
C GLU A 32 -9.58 -6.57 -24.41
N HIS A 33 -8.52 -6.35 -25.20
CA HIS A 33 -7.56 -5.27 -24.99
C HIS A 33 -8.25 -3.90 -24.99
N ARG A 34 -9.10 -3.64 -25.99
CA ARG A 34 -9.87 -2.39 -26.10
C ARG A 34 -10.80 -2.20 -24.91
N HIS A 35 -11.59 -3.21 -24.58
CA HIS A 35 -12.54 -3.14 -23.47
C HIS A 35 -11.84 -2.93 -22.13
N MET A 36 -10.67 -3.54 -21.93
CA MET A 36 -9.87 -3.28 -20.76
C MET A 36 -9.44 -1.80 -20.71
N LEU A 37 -8.88 -1.24 -21.79
CA LEU A 37 -8.41 0.15 -21.81
C LEU A 37 -9.55 1.15 -21.57
N GLU A 38 -10.75 0.85 -22.07
CA GLU A 38 -11.98 1.61 -21.81
C GLU A 38 -12.33 1.59 -20.31
N ARG A 39 -12.35 0.42 -19.68
CA ARG A 39 -12.58 0.29 -18.23
C ARG A 39 -11.53 1.02 -17.40
N TYR A 40 -10.26 0.95 -17.82
CA TYR A 40 -9.19 1.72 -17.20
C TYR A 40 -9.48 3.22 -17.30
N ALA A 41 -9.78 3.75 -18.48
CA ALA A 41 -10.08 5.16 -18.68
C ALA A 41 -11.31 5.62 -17.89
N GLU A 42 -12.38 4.83 -17.83
CA GLU A 42 -13.56 5.09 -17.01
C GLU A 42 -13.23 5.12 -15.52
N SER A 43 -12.43 4.16 -15.05
CA SER A 43 -12.00 4.13 -13.65
C SER A 43 -11.16 5.35 -13.27
N GLN A 44 -10.28 5.83 -14.17
CA GLN A 44 -9.51 7.05 -13.95
C GLN A 44 -10.43 8.27 -13.83
N LYS A 45 -11.51 8.39 -14.64
CA LYS A 45 -12.48 9.47 -14.49
C LYS A 45 -13.16 9.48 -13.12
N ILE A 46 -13.45 8.30 -12.55
CA ILE A 46 -14.04 8.19 -11.21
C ILE A 46 -13.03 8.61 -10.14
N LEU A 47 -11.78 8.16 -10.26
CA LEU A 47 -10.70 8.56 -9.35
C LEU A 47 -10.42 10.06 -9.44
N ASP A 48 -10.47 10.65 -10.63
CA ASP A 48 -10.30 12.09 -10.84
C ASP A 48 -11.46 12.90 -10.25
N LYS A 49 -12.70 12.40 -10.38
CA LYS A 49 -13.88 13.01 -9.75
C LYS A 49 -13.73 13.08 -8.22
N TYR A 50 -13.19 12.03 -7.62
CA TYR A 50 -12.92 11.93 -6.19
C TYR A 50 -11.42 12.01 -5.90
N SER A 51 -10.72 12.92 -6.58
CA SER A 51 -9.27 12.96 -6.53
C SER A 51 -8.77 13.30 -5.13
N VAL A 52 -7.83 12.49 -4.66
CA VAL A 52 -7.08 12.72 -3.42
C VAL A 52 -5.82 13.54 -3.69
N MET A 53 -5.40 13.66 -4.96
CA MET A 53 -4.23 14.39 -5.43
C MET A 53 -4.64 15.69 -6.15
N PRO A 54 -3.83 16.75 -6.13
CA PRO A 54 -4.11 17.97 -6.89
C PRO A 54 -4.05 17.71 -8.41
N GLY A 55 -4.97 18.32 -9.17
CA GLY A 55 -5.02 18.19 -10.64
C GLY A 55 -3.84 18.86 -11.36
N LYS A 56 -3.46 18.32 -12.54
CA LYS A 56 -2.21 18.66 -13.25
C LYS A 56 -2.08 20.09 -13.81
N SER A 57 -3.10 20.98 -13.77
CA SER A 57 -2.98 22.28 -14.46
C SER A 57 -3.69 23.51 -13.88
N SER A 58 -4.50 23.41 -12.80
CA SER A 58 -5.37 24.56 -12.42
C SER A 58 -5.07 25.20 -11.06
N ASP A 59 -4.16 24.66 -10.26
CA ASP A 59 -4.23 24.87 -8.80
C ASP A 59 -3.00 25.56 -8.17
N TYR A 60 -2.04 26.05 -8.94
CA TYR A 60 -0.89 26.80 -8.37
C TYR A 60 -1.30 28.22 -7.94
N MET A 61 -2.12 28.90 -8.75
CA MET A 61 -2.63 30.25 -8.42
C MET A 61 -3.64 30.23 -7.27
N SER A 62 -4.48 29.20 -7.18
CA SER A 62 -5.40 29.00 -6.05
C SER A 62 -4.64 28.59 -4.78
N LEU A 63 -3.54 27.83 -4.90
CA LEU A 63 -2.63 27.51 -3.80
C LEU A 63 -1.96 28.77 -3.25
N LEU A 64 -1.41 29.63 -4.12
CA LEU A 64 -0.87 30.95 -3.71
C LEU A 64 -1.94 31.79 -3.02
N HIS A 65 -3.14 31.86 -3.60
CA HIS A 65 -4.24 32.64 -3.02
C HIS A 65 -4.67 32.10 -1.64
N ARG A 66 -4.69 30.77 -1.43
CA ARG A 66 -5.04 30.14 -0.14
C ARG A 66 -3.95 30.27 0.92
N ILE A 67 -2.67 30.17 0.54
CA ILE A 67 -1.54 30.48 1.43
C ILE A 67 -1.61 31.95 1.89
N THR A 68 -2.05 32.87 1.02
CA THR A 68 -2.20 34.29 1.39
C THR A 68 -3.51 34.63 2.13
N SER A 69 -4.51 33.74 2.16
CA SER A 69 -5.86 34.05 2.68
C SER A 69 -6.28 33.26 3.92
N GLU A 70 -5.35 32.66 4.67
CA GLU A 70 -5.59 31.92 5.93
C GLU A 70 -6.22 32.76 7.09
N ASN A 71 -6.70 33.98 6.87
CA ASN A 71 -7.26 34.87 7.91
C ASN A 71 -8.75 35.21 7.78
N ALA A 72 -9.58 34.45 7.05
CA ALA A 72 -11.03 34.68 7.02
C ALA A 72 -11.82 33.55 7.69
N SER A 73 -12.19 33.76 8.96
CA SER A 73 -13.10 32.89 9.72
C SER A 73 -14.56 33.18 9.35
N ASP A 74 -15.18 32.31 8.55
CA ASP A 74 -16.61 32.40 8.21
C ASP A 74 -17.40 31.37 9.03
N THR A 75 -17.94 31.82 10.17
CA THR A 75 -18.60 31.00 11.19
C THR A 75 -20.13 31.03 11.07
N SER A 76 -20.69 30.50 9.97
CA SER A 76 -22.05 29.92 9.99
C SER A 76 -22.30 29.10 8.73
N ARG A 77 -22.16 27.77 8.80
CA ARG A 77 -22.54 26.89 7.68
C ARG A 77 -23.27 25.66 8.18
N ALA A 78 -24.44 25.42 7.58
CA ALA A 78 -25.30 24.28 7.89
C ALA A 78 -24.57 22.97 7.58
N LYS A 79 -24.61 22.03 8.53
CA LYS A 79 -24.14 20.65 8.29
C LYS A 79 -25.05 20.02 7.23
N GLN A 80 -24.47 19.51 6.15
CA GLN A 80 -25.23 18.72 5.20
C GLN A 80 -25.86 17.51 5.92
N PRO A 81 -27.11 17.15 5.57
CA PRO A 81 -27.77 16.00 6.17
C PRO A 81 -27.02 14.72 5.80
N LEU A 82 -26.87 13.82 6.77
CA LEU A 82 -26.24 12.52 6.55
C LEU A 82 -27.16 11.65 5.69
N VAL A 83 -26.57 10.99 4.70
CA VAL A 83 -27.27 10.06 3.82
C VAL A 83 -26.94 8.64 4.23
N LEU A 84 -27.96 7.80 4.36
CA LEU A 84 -27.76 6.38 4.62
C LEU A 84 -27.27 5.70 3.34
N LYS A 85 -26.07 5.12 3.37
CA LYS A 85 -25.39 4.55 2.19
C LYS A 85 -25.29 3.03 2.28
N LYS A 86 -25.45 2.35 1.15
CA LYS A 86 -25.15 0.92 1.00
C LYS A 86 -23.67 0.71 0.68
N ILE A 87 -23.18 -0.51 0.88
CA ILE A 87 -21.81 -0.90 0.48
C ILE A 87 -21.60 -0.67 -1.03
N SER A 88 -22.61 -1.00 -1.85
CA SER A 88 -22.60 -0.83 -3.31
C SER A 88 -22.41 0.64 -3.73
N ASP A 89 -22.95 1.58 -2.96
CA ASP A 89 -22.94 3.00 -3.33
C ASP A 89 -21.53 3.59 -3.29
N SER A 90 -20.65 2.99 -2.49
CA SER A 90 -19.26 3.43 -2.29
C SER A 90 -18.25 2.55 -3.01
N PHE A 91 -18.71 1.44 -3.59
CA PHE A 91 -17.86 0.53 -4.36
C PHE A 91 -17.14 1.29 -5.47
N THR A 92 -15.82 1.15 -5.50
CA THR A 92 -14.98 1.77 -6.53
C THR A 92 -13.94 0.77 -6.98
N GLU A 93 -13.71 0.71 -8.29
CA GLU A 93 -12.68 -0.13 -8.87
C GLU A 93 -11.75 0.68 -9.77
N THR A 94 -10.51 0.23 -9.87
CA THR A 94 -9.52 0.72 -10.82
C THR A 94 -8.73 -0.45 -11.38
N TYR A 95 -8.16 -0.24 -12.56
CA TYR A 95 -7.37 -1.25 -13.25
C TYR A 95 -5.90 -0.84 -13.28
N LEU A 96 -5.02 -1.83 -13.19
CA LEU A 96 -3.59 -1.71 -13.49
C LEU A 96 -3.28 -2.61 -14.67
N PRO A 97 -3.47 -2.09 -15.90
CA PRO A 97 -3.33 -2.92 -17.07
C PRO A 97 -1.91 -3.01 -17.60
N PHE A 98 -1.05 -3.69 -16.84
CA PHE A 98 0.33 -3.82 -17.24
C PHE A 98 0.47 -4.57 -18.56
N LYS A 99 -0.33 -5.61 -18.81
CA LYS A 99 -0.29 -6.39 -20.05
C LYS A 99 -0.51 -5.50 -21.28
N ASP A 100 -1.54 -4.66 -21.21
CA ASP A 100 -2.09 -3.93 -22.36
C ASP A 100 -1.60 -2.47 -22.47
N ASN A 101 -1.19 -1.84 -21.36
CA ASN A 101 -0.67 -0.48 -21.37
C ASN A 101 0.82 -0.48 -21.01
N LEU A 102 1.67 -0.53 -22.04
CA LEU A 102 3.13 -0.58 -21.88
C LEU A 102 3.70 0.70 -21.25
N ALA A 103 3.12 1.86 -21.54
CA ALA A 103 3.56 3.13 -20.94
C ALA A 103 3.30 3.14 -19.42
N LEU A 104 2.12 2.66 -18.99
CA LEU A 104 1.83 2.48 -17.58
C LEU A 104 2.75 1.41 -16.97
N ARG A 105 2.99 0.29 -17.67
CA ARG A 105 3.91 -0.75 -17.20
C ARG A 105 5.29 -0.18 -16.91
N GLU A 106 5.84 0.66 -17.79
CA GLU A 106 7.16 1.28 -17.63
C GLU A 106 7.28 2.07 -16.31
N GLU A 107 6.22 2.80 -15.92
CA GLU A 107 6.21 3.53 -14.64
C GLU A 107 6.21 2.62 -13.40
N TYR A 108 5.75 1.37 -13.55
CA TYR A 108 5.53 0.42 -12.46
C TYR A 108 6.54 -0.71 -12.43
N ILE A 109 7.40 -0.88 -13.43
CA ILE A 109 8.47 -1.88 -13.38
C ILE A 109 9.73 -1.31 -12.75
N ASN A 110 10.48 -2.17 -12.06
CA ASN A 110 11.85 -1.89 -11.67
C ASN A 110 12.82 -2.35 -12.76
N TYR A 111 14.11 -2.08 -12.59
CA TYR A 111 15.15 -2.48 -13.55
C TYR A 111 15.33 -4.01 -13.69
N TYR A 112 14.74 -4.80 -12.79
CA TYR A 112 14.71 -6.26 -12.89
C TYR A 112 13.50 -6.79 -13.67
N GLY A 113 12.60 -5.91 -14.12
CA GLY A 113 11.37 -6.30 -14.82
C GLY A 113 10.20 -6.65 -13.89
N ASP A 114 10.31 -6.44 -12.58
CA ASP A 114 9.22 -6.74 -11.63
C ASP A 114 8.46 -5.50 -11.19
N ILE A 115 7.22 -5.71 -10.74
CA ILE A 115 6.37 -4.62 -10.26
C ILE A 115 6.96 -3.95 -9.00
N ARG A 116 7.07 -2.63 -9.05
CA ARG A 116 7.40 -1.73 -7.94
C ARG A 116 6.25 -1.70 -6.96
N LEU A 117 6.26 -2.60 -5.99
CA LEU A 117 5.20 -2.70 -4.99
C LEU A 117 4.94 -1.38 -4.25
N GLY A 118 5.95 -0.54 -4.03
CA GLY A 118 5.77 0.79 -3.45
C GLY A 118 4.77 1.68 -4.22
N LYS A 119 4.77 1.63 -5.56
CA LYS A 119 3.78 2.34 -6.40
C LYS A 119 2.38 1.75 -6.23
N VAL A 120 2.28 0.43 -6.09
CA VAL A 120 0.99 -0.24 -5.81
C VAL A 120 0.46 0.15 -4.43
N LEU A 121 1.31 0.23 -3.40
CA LEU A 121 0.92 0.72 -2.06
C LEU A 121 0.41 2.16 -2.11
N GLU A 122 1.04 3.01 -2.94
CA GLU A 122 0.59 4.39 -3.18
C GLU A 122 -0.81 4.43 -3.81
N ASP A 123 -1.08 3.56 -4.80
CA ASP A 123 -2.39 3.47 -5.46
C ASP A 123 -3.48 2.90 -4.55
N LEU A 124 -3.13 1.97 -3.67
CA LEU A 124 -4.07 1.44 -2.67
C LEU A 124 -4.58 2.55 -1.74
N ASP A 125 -3.70 3.43 -1.26
CA ASP A 125 -4.10 4.60 -0.46
C ASP A 125 -4.96 5.57 -1.26
N ARG A 126 -4.66 5.74 -2.56
CA ARG A 126 -5.40 6.66 -3.44
C ARG A 126 -6.82 6.16 -3.66
N LEU A 127 -6.97 4.85 -3.91
CA LEU A 127 -8.25 4.19 -4.03
C LEU A 127 -9.04 4.23 -2.71
N ALA A 128 -8.37 4.03 -1.56
CA ALA A 128 -8.99 4.16 -0.25
C ALA A 128 -9.58 5.57 -0.05
N GLY A 129 -8.82 6.62 -0.36
CA GLY A 129 -9.31 7.99 -0.29
C GLY A 129 -10.49 8.25 -1.25
N ALA A 130 -10.42 7.77 -2.48
CA ALA A 130 -11.52 7.92 -3.45
C ALA A 130 -12.81 7.24 -2.98
N VAL A 131 -12.71 6.02 -2.42
CA VAL A 131 -13.85 5.31 -1.82
C VAL A 131 -14.43 6.09 -0.65
N ALA A 132 -13.58 6.68 0.21
CA ALA A 132 -14.03 7.49 1.34
C ALA A 132 -14.80 8.73 0.90
N TYR A 133 -14.28 9.46 -0.09
CA TYR A 133 -14.96 10.61 -0.67
C TYR A 133 -16.27 10.22 -1.35
N LYS A 134 -16.28 9.13 -2.12
CA LYS A 134 -17.52 8.62 -2.74
C LYS A 134 -18.56 8.27 -1.69
N HIS A 135 -18.17 7.62 -0.60
CA HIS A 135 -19.07 7.28 0.51
C HIS A 135 -19.66 8.52 1.19
N ALA A 136 -18.85 9.56 1.37
CA ALA A 136 -19.28 10.82 1.99
C ALA A 136 -20.13 11.71 1.08
N SER A 137 -20.15 11.46 -0.23
CA SER A 137 -20.94 12.27 -1.17
C SER A 137 -22.44 11.99 -1.06
N ASP A 138 -23.28 12.98 -1.32
CA ASP A 138 -24.75 12.84 -1.35
C ASP A 138 -25.23 12.07 -2.61
N ALA A 139 -26.53 12.11 -2.93
CA ALA A 139 -27.07 11.43 -4.11
C ALA A 139 -26.66 12.14 -5.42
N GLU A 140 -26.44 13.45 -5.34
CA GLU A 140 -26.03 14.34 -6.44
C GLU A 140 -24.51 14.39 -6.61
N GLY A 141 -23.75 13.82 -5.67
CA GLY A 141 -22.29 13.76 -5.66
C GLY A 141 -21.61 14.97 -5.01
N ASN A 142 -22.36 15.84 -4.33
CA ASN A 142 -21.78 16.93 -3.55
C ASN A 142 -21.16 16.40 -2.27
N LEU A 143 -20.09 17.06 -1.84
CA LEU A 143 -19.36 16.72 -0.64
C LEU A 143 -19.59 17.80 0.42
N ALA A 144 -19.87 17.33 1.64
CA ALA A 144 -19.77 18.17 2.83
C ALA A 144 -18.34 18.73 2.92
N PRO A 145 -18.07 19.77 3.73
CA PRO A 145 -16.72 20.25 3.99
C PRO A 145 -15.95 19.25 4.90
N ILE A 146 -15.86 18.00 4.46
CA ILE A 146 -15.17 16.89 5.10
C ILE A 146 -13.92 16.54 4.31
N ILE A 147 -12.86 16.23 5.04
CA ILE A 147 -11.57 15.84 4.51
C ILE A 147 -11.24 14.44 5.03
N PHE A 148 -10.75 13.57 4.15
CA PHE A 148 -10.31 12.25 4.55
C PHE A 148 -8.79 12.19 4.64
N VAL A 149 -8.33 11.63 5.74
CA VAL A 149 -6.92 11.29 5.95
C VAL A 149 -6.81 9.80 6.27
N THR A 150 -5.75 9.18 5.78
CA THR A 150 -5.39 7.81 6.15
C THR A 150 -4.90 7.82 7.58
N ALA A 151 -5.64 7.18 8.48
CA ALA A 151 -5.30 7.15 9.91
C ALA A 151 -4.50 5.90 10.28
N ALA A 152 -4.86 4.76 9.70
CA ALA A 152 -4.15 3.51 9.90
C ALA A 152 -4.30 2.59 8.70
N VAL A 153 -3.34 1.69 8.55
CA VAL A 153 -3.36 0.63 7.54
C VAL A 153 -3.08 -0.67 8.27
N ASP A 154 -3.92 -1.66 8.02
CA ASP A 154 -3.74 -3.00 8.56
C ASP A 154 -2.61 -3.72 7.85
N ARG A 155 -2.19 -4.84 8.42
CA ARG A 155 -1.21 -5.72 7.79
C ARG A 155 -1.61 -6.03 6.34
N ILE A 156 -0.67 -5.83 5.42
CA ILE A 156 -0.81 -6.09 3.99
C ILE A 156 0.08 -7.27 3.63
N ASP A 157 -0.52 -8.42 3.37
CA ASP A 157 0.17 -9.62 2.91
C ASP A 157 0.10 -9.74 1.38
N LEU A 158 1.25 -10.03 0.75
CA LEU A 158 1.33 -10.39 -0.66
C LEU A 158 1.24 -11.91 -0.80
N LYS A 159 0.03 -12.41 -1.07
CA LYS A 159 -0.23 -13.85 -1.22
C LYS A 159 0.36 -14.42 -2.50
N SER A 160 0.29 -13.65 -3.58
CA SER A 160 0.79 -14.05 -4.91
C SER A 160 1.46 -12.86 -5.57
N ARG A 161 2.64 -13.07 -6.16
CA ARG A 161 3.41 -12.00 -6.81
C ARG A 161 2.62 -11.34 -7.93
N LEU A 162 2.87 -10.04 -8.12
CA LEU A 162 2.32 -9.28 -9.23
C LEU A 162 3.29 -9.34 -10.42
N SER A 163 2.81 -9.85 -11.55
CA SER A 163 3.58 -9.98 -12.79
C SER A 163 3.34 -8.77 -13.70
N PRO A 164 4.37 -8.24 -14.37
CA PRO A 164 4.21 -7.20 -15.39
C PRO A 164 3.38 -7.63 -16.61
N ASP A 165 3.22 -8.94 -16.83
CA ASP A 165 2.51 -9.49 -17.99
C ASP A 165 1.02 -9.76 -17.73
N CYS A 166 0.54 -9.37 -16.54
CA CYS A 166 -0.86 -9.53 -16.15
C CYS A 166 -1.53 -8.17 -15.94
N ASN A 167 -2.83 -8.12 -16.21
CA ASN A 167 -3.67 -7.00 -15.78
C ASN A 167 -4.23 -7.25 -14.39
N TYR A 168 -4.35 -6.22 -13.58
CA TYR A 168 -4.92 -6.32 -12.24
C TYR A 168 -6.15 -5.43 -12.07
N ARG A 169 -7.12 -5.93 -11.32
CA ARG A 169 -8.28 -5.17 -10.84
C ARG A 169 -8.12 -4.91 -9.35
N LEU A 170 -8.19 -3.64 -8.98
CA LEU A 170 -8.23 -3.17 -7.60
C LEU A 170 -9.68 -2.81 -7.29
N ALA A 171 -10.26 -3.41 -6.26
CA ALA A 171 -11.64 -3.17 -5.88
C ALA A 171 -11.71 -2.77 -4.39
N GLY A 172 -12.24 -1.57 -4.13
CA GLY A 172 -12.38 -0.98 -2.80
C GLY A 172 -13.84 -0.89 -2.37
N THR A 173 -14.12 -1.27 -1.13
CA THR A 173 -15.47 -1.25 -0.53
C THR A 173 -15.39 -0.81 0.92
N VAL A 174 -16.42 -0.12 1.40
CA VAL A 174 -16.55 0.24 2.82
C VAL A 174 -17.13 -0.96 3.58
N THR A 175 -16.40 -1.49 4.54
CA THR A 175 -16.80 -2.65 5.36
C THR A 175 -17.37 -2.26 6.70
N TYR A 176 -16.93 -1.14 7.26
CA TYR A 176 -17.34 -0.67 8.58
C TYR A 176 -17.35 0.85 8.63
N VAL A 177 -18.34 1.41 9.33
CA VAL A 177 -18.43 2.85 9.58
C VAL A 177 -18.63 3.10 11.07
N GLY A 178 -17.77 3.93 11.65
CA GLY A 178 -17.89 4.48 13.00
C GLY A 178 -18.47 5.90 12.96
N PHE A 179 -18.11 6.73 13.95
CA PHE A 179 -18.58 8.13 13.97
C PHE A 179 -17.93 8.99 12.87
N SER A 180 -16.60 9.07 12.89
CA SER A 180 -15.81 9.83 11.90
C SER A 180 -14.84 8.94 11.12
N SER A 181 -14.76 7.66 11.46
CA SER A 181 -13.86 6.70 10.85
C SER A 181 -14.63 5.73 9.97
N MET A 182 -14.04 5.29 8.87
CA MET A 182 -14.53 4.17 8.07
C MET A 182 -13.39 3.22 7.74
N GLU A 183 -13.70 1.93 7.69
CA GLU A 183 -12.79 0.90 7.22
C GLU A 183 -13.09 0.60 5.75
N ILE A 184 -12.03 0.61 4.94
CA ILE A 184 -12.09 0.36 3.52
C ILE A 184 -11.28 -0.88 3.23
N TYR A 185 -11.96 -1.91 2.77
CA TYR A 185 -11.36 -3.15 2.32
C TYR A 185 -11.02 -3.03 0.84
N ILE A 186 -9.75 -3.28 0.50
CA ILE A 186 -9.26 -3.28 -0.87
C ILE A 186 -8.66 -4.64 -1.18
N LYS A 187 -9.02 -5.18 -2.34
CA LYS A 187 -8.41 -6.39 -2.88
C LYS A 187 -7.81 -6.13 -4.26
N ILE A 188 -6.69 -6.75 -4.54
CA ILE A 188 -6.05 -6.82 -5.86
C ILE A 188 -6.22 -8.24 -6.39
N GLN A 189 -6.75 -8.38 -7.60
CA GLN A 189 -6.90 -9.67 -8.27
C GLN A 189 -6.41 -9.55 -9.70
N ALA A 190 -5.72 -10.58 -10.20
CA ALA A 190 -5.44 -10.69 -11.62
C ALA A 190 -6.75 -10.75 -12.40
N VAL A 191 -6.81 -10.05 -13.53
CA VAL A 191 -7.93 -10.17 -14.47
C VAL A 191 -7.68 -11.47 -15.26
N PRO A 192 -8.56 -12.48 -15.15
CA PRO A 192 -8.37 -13.73 -15.87
C PRO A 192 -8.38 -13.49 -17.38
N VAL A 193 -7.48 -14.17 -18.08
CA VAL A 193 -7.52 -14.25 -19.55
C VAL A 193 -8.67 -15.20 -19.92
N SER A 194 -9.45 -14.84 -20.94
CA SER A 194 -10.65 -15.56 -21.36
C SER A 194 -10.40 -17.06 -21.56
N GLY A 195 -11.29 -17.88 -20.96
CA GLY A 195 -11.20 -19.35 -20.98
C GLY A 195 -10.95 -19.99 -19.61
N GLU A 196 -10.42 -19.25 -18.64
CA GLU A 196 -10.24 -19.72 -17.26
C GLU A 196 -11.27 -19.09 -16.32
N ALA A 197 -12.31 -19.84 -16.00
CA ALA A 197 -13.14 -19.54 -14.83
C ALA A 197 -12.35 -19.94 -13.59
N SER A 198 -11.76 -18.98 -12.91
CA SER A 198 -11.29 -19.21 -11.55
C SER A 198 -11.61 -18.00 -10.68
N GLU A 199 -12.36 -18.24 -9.60
CA GLU A 199 -12.34 -17.41 -8.41
C GLU A 199 -10.93 -17.44 -7.82
N GLN A 200 -9.98 -16.78 -8.47
CA GLN A 200 -8.61 -16.73 -8.00
C GLN A 200 -8.57 -15.97 -6.67
N GLU A 201 -7.84 -16.54 -5.71
CA GLU A 201 -7.54 -15.83 -4.48
C GLU A 201 -6.89 -14.47 -4.79
N PRO A 202 -7.23 -13.41 -4.04
CA PRO A 202 -6.63 -12.12 -4.26
C PRO A 202 -5.12 -12.18 -4.04
N ASN A 203 -4.37 -11.56 -4.96
CA ASN A 203 -2.92 -11.43 -4.86
C ASN A 203 -2.51 -10.65 -3.61
N LEU A 204 -3.31 -9.64 -3.25
CA LEU A 204 -3.08 -8.76 -2.12
C LEU A 204 -4.43 -8.31 -1.56
N VAL A 205 -4.50 -8.24 -0.23
CA VAL A 205 -5.63 -7.68 0.50
C VAL A 205 -5.10 -6.64 1.47
N ALA A 206 -5.78 -5.49 1.55
CA ALA A 206 -5.45 -4.42 2.46
C ALA A 206 -6.71 -3.85 3.11
N ARG A 207 -6.58 -3.37 4.34
CA ARG A 207 -7.64 -2.61 5.02
C ARG A 207 -7.09 -1.25 5.43
N PHE A 208 -7.78 -0.20 5.01
CA PHE A 208 -7.44 1.18 5.31
C PHE A 208 -8.47 1.76 6.26
N THR A 209 -8.02 2.37 7.34
CA THR A 209 -8.86 3.18 8.22
C THR A 209 -8.76 4.63 7.81
N MET A 210 -9.83 5.15 7.22
CA MET A 210 -9.94 6.56 6.82
C MET A 210 -10.70 7.34 7.87
N VAL A 211 -10.24 8.56 8.19
CA VAL A 211 -10.89 9.44 9.18
C VAL A 211 -11.31 10.74 8.52
N GLY A 212 -12.60 11.03 8.64
CA GLY A 212 -13.24 12.27 8.24
C GLY A 212 -13.00 13.37 9.27
N ARG A 213 -12.45 14.49 8.80
CA ARG A 213 -12.28 15.72 9.59
C ARG A 213 -13.01 16.87 8.91
N ASP A 214 -13.48 17.81 9.69
CA ASP A 214 -14.05 19.04 9.16
C ASP A 214 -12.92 19.90 8.56
N LYS A 215 -13.14 20.38 7.33
CA LYS A 215 -12.15 21.08 6.51
C LYS A 215 -11.64 22.38 7.16
N TYR A 216 -12.47 23.04 7.96
CA TYR A 216 -12.15 24.35 8.53
C TYR A 216 -11.66 24.24 9.96
N THR A 217 -12.30 23.38 10.77
CA THR A 217 -11.96 23.24 12.19
C THR A 217 -10.91 22.15 12.46
N GLY A 218 -10.68 21.25 11.51
CA GLY A 218 -9.77 20.11 11.67
C GLY A 218 -10.25 19.03 12.66
N LYS A 219 -11.43 19.22 13.28
CA LYS A 219 -12.05 18.30 14.24
C LYS A 219 -12.71 17.13 13.53
N SER A 220 -12.97 16.04 14.25
CA SER A 220 -13.68 14.88 13.72
C SER A 220 -15.05 15.27 13.15
N SER A 221 -15.32 14.88 11.91
CA SER A 221 -16.60 15.11 11.24
C SER A 221 -17.34 13.78 11.06
N GLN A 222 -18.66 13.81 11.24
CA GLN A 222 -19.47 12.62 11.13
C GLN A 222 -19.57 12.17 9.67
N VAL A 223 -19.39 10.87 9.44
CA VAL A 223 -19.50 10.25 8.11
C VAL A 223 -20.88 9.64 7.90
N ASN A 224 -21.27 9.45 6.65
CA ASN A 224 -22.54 8.82 6.27
C ASN A 224 -22.66 7.43 6.91
N PRO A 225 -23.78 7.07 7.56
CA PRO A 225 -23.96 5.75 8.14
C PRO A 225 -24.11 4.67 7.06
N LEU A 226 -23.65 3.45 7.39
CA LEU A 226 -23.74 2.29 6.50
C LEU A 226 -25.03 1.49 6.76
N LEU A 227 -25.83 1.28 5.72
CA LEU A 227 -26.96 0.35 5.74
C LEU A 227 -26.48 -1.06 5.39
N LEU A 228 -26.78 -2.00 6.29
CA LEU A 228 -26.51 -3.43 6.11
C LEU A 228 -27.80 -4.13 5.69
N GLU A 229 -27.84 -4.61 4.45
CA GLU A 229 -29.01 -5.27 3.87
C GLU A 229 -29.01 -6.78 4.15
N ASP A 230 -27.84 -7.40 4.15
CA ASP A 230 -27.70 -8.86 4.18
C ASP A 230 -26.93 -9.37 5.42
N GLU A 231 -27.18 -10.63 5.79
CA GLU A 231 -26.44 -11.34 6.85
C GLU A 231 -24.94 -11.40 6.55
N SER A 232 -24.55 -11.57 5.29
CA SER A 232 -23.14 -11.59 4.89
C SER A 232 -22.44 -10.27 5.25
N GLN A 233 -23.10 -9.14 5.02
CA GLN A 233 -22.61 -7.80 5.35
C GLN A 233 -22.52 -7.59 6.86
N ARG A 234 -23.50 -8.10 7.62
CA ARG A 234 -23.46 -8.08 9.09
C ARG A 234 -22.31 -8.90 9.65
N ARG A 235 -22.00 -10.04 9.04
CA ARG A 235 -20.83 -10.86 9.41
C ARG A 235 -19.52 -10.11 9.15
N LEU A 236 -19.39 -9.40 8.02
CA LEU A 236 -18.21 -8.57 7.72
C LEU A 236 -18.00 -7.47 8.77
N VAL A 237 -19.07 -6.77 9.17
CA VAL A 237 -19.02 -5.77 10.24
C VAL A 237 -18.55 -6.40 11.55
N LYS A 238 -19.12 -7.54 11.93
CA LYS A 238 -18.73 -8.27 13.15
C LYS A 238 -17.25 -8.69 13.14
N ILE A 239 -16.75 -9.17 11.98
CA ILE A 239 -15.33 -9.50 11.81
C ILE A 239 -14.47 -8.24 12.01
N SER A 240 -14.88 -7.10 11.44
CA SER A 240 -14.18 -5.82 11.58
C SER A 240 -14.12 -5.35 13.04
N GLU A 241 -15.21 -5.52 13.79
CA GLU A 241 -15.26 -5.25 15.24
C GLU A 241 -14.30 -6.14 16.04
N GLN A 242 -14.25 -7.44 15.73
CA GLN A 242 -13.32 -8.38 16.36
C GLN A 242 -11.85 -8.03 16.08
N ILE A 243 -11.53 -7.67 14.84
CA ILE A 243 -10.18 -7.20 14.45
C ILE A 243 -9.81 -5.97 15.27
N LYS A 244 -10.73 -5.00 15.39
CA LYS A 244 -10.51 -3.78 16.19
C LYS A 244 -10.28 -4.08 17.66
N GLU A 245 -11.06 -4.99 18.25
CA GLU A 245 -10.87 -5.42 19.64
C GLU A 245 -9.52 -6.12 19.85
N HIS A 246 -9.13 -6.99 18.93
CA HIS A 246 -7.85 -7.69 18.96
C HIS A 246 -6.67 -6.70 18.89
N LYS A 247 -6.72 -5.72 17.99
CA LYS A 247 -5.71 -4.65 17.92
C LYS A 247 -5.62 -3.85 19.22
N LYS A 248 -6.76 -3.56 19.86
CA LYS A 248 -6.77 -2.88 21.15
C LYS A 248 -6.04 -3.70 22.21
N LYS A 249 -6.25 -5.01 22.25
CA LYS A 249 -5.56 -5.92 23.18
C LYS A 249 -4.04 -5.94 22.93
N ILE A 250 -3.60 -6.02 21.67
CA ILE A 250 -2.17 -5.93 21.30
C ILE A 250 -1.59 -4.55 21.68
N ALA A 251 -2.32 -3.47 21.43
CA ALA A 251 -1.89 -2.13 21.80
C ALA A 251 -1.77 -1.94 23.33
N ASP A 252 -2.46 -2.76 24.12
CA ASP A 252 -2.38 -2.76 25.58
C ASP A 252 -1.24 -3.64 26.13
N THR A 253 -0.70 -4.57 25.32
CA THR A 253 0.54 -5.32 25.64
C THR A 253 1.81 -4.57 25.24
N ASN A 254 1.69 -3.35 24.71
CA ASN A 254 2.82 -2.52 24.31
C ASN A 254 3.85 -2.32 25.45
N LEU A 255 5.13 -2.45 25.15
CA LEU A 255 6.25 -2.33 26.08
C LEU A 255 6.33 -0.97 26.82
N TYR A 256 5.77 0.11 26.26
CA TYR A 256 5.65 1.39 26.95
C TYR A 256 4.60 1.39 28.07
N LYS A 257 3.65 0.45 28.04
CA LYS A 257 2.58 0.32 29.04
C LYS A 257 2.86 -0.82 30.03
N ARG A 258 3.45 -1.92 29.56
CA ARG A 258 3.69 -3.13 30.34
C ARG A 258 5.11 -3.65 30.10
N PRO A 259 5.80 -4.18 31.13
CA PRO A 259 7.12 -4.77 30.94
C PRO A 259 7.03 -6.05 30.08
N PRO A 260 8.16 -6.51 29.49
CA PRO A 260 8.20 -7.72 28.69
C PRO A 260 7.72 -8.95 29.47
N SER A 261 7.06 -9.87 28.76
CA SER A 261 6.59 -11.16 29.28
C SER A 261 7.75 -12.05 29.74
N ALA A 262 7.45 -13.12 30.50
CA ALA A 262 8.49 -14.06 30.94
C ALA A 262 9.22 -14.72 29.75
N GLU A 263 8.46 -15.05 28.69
CA GLU A 263 8.99 -15.63 27.46
C GLU A 263 9.88 -14.63 26.71
N GLU A 264 9.43 -13.37 26.54
CA GLU A 264 10.21 -12.32 25.89
C GLU A 264 11.51 -12.02 26.64
N ARG A 265 11.47 -12.00 27.98
CA ARG A 265 12.67 -11.82 28.79
C ARG A 265 13.68 -12.94 28.59
N LEU A 266 13.23 -14.19 28.46
CA LEU A 266 14.10 -15.33 28.19
C LEU A 266 14.77 -15.20 26.82
N VAL A 267 14.01 -14.81 25.80
CA VAL A 267 14.55 -14.56 24.45
C VAL A 267 15.61 -13.46 24.46
N ILE A 268 15.33 -12.33 25.12
CA ILE A 268 16.28 -11.21 25.24
C ILE A 268 17.55 -11.66 25.99
N HIS A 269 17.40 -12.40 27.08
CA HIS A 269 18.53 -12.90 27.86
C HIS A 269 19.40 -13.87 27.05
N GLN A 270 18.79 -14.79 26.29
CA GLN A 270 19.51 -15.69 25.39
C GLN A 270 20.24 -14.92 24.29
N LEU A 271 19.62 -13.89 23.72
CA LEU A 271 20.25 -13.04 22.72
C LEU A 271 21.47 -12.32 23.29
N TRP A 272 21.37 -11.76 24.51
CA TRP A 272 22.47 -11.11 25.20
C TRP A 272 23.60 -12.06 25.59
N LEU A 273 23.29 -13.28 26.04
CA LEU A 273 24.33 -14.28 26.30
C LEU A 273 25.12 -14.60 25.01
N GLY A 274 24.44 -14.73 23.88
CA GLY A 274 25.08 -14.97 22.59
C GLY A 274 25.90 -13.79 22.06
N THR A 275 25.70 -12.56 22.56
CA THR A 275 26.50 -11.40 22.13
C THR A 275 27.82 -11.27 22.88
N LYS A 276 27.89 -11.78 24.12
CA LYS A 276 29.10 -11.71 24.97
C LYS A 276 30.32 -12.36 24.34
N ASP A 277 30.14 -13.46 23.61
CA ASP A 277 31.22 -14.18 22.95
C ASP A 277 31.96 -13.34 21.91
N TYR A 278 31.32 -12.27 21.42
CA TYR A 278 31.82 -11.37 20.38
C TYR A 278 32.05 -9.94 20.89
N GLN A 279 31.87 -9.69 22.18
CA GLN A 279 32.19 -8.42 22.82
C GLN A 279 33.61 -8.44 23.37
N SER A 280 34.36 -7.38 23.05
CA SER A 280 35.73 -7.14 23.49
C SER A 280 35.86 -7.26 25.02
N ASN A 281 36.32 -8.42 25.49
CA ASN A 281 36.61 -8.65 26.90
C ASN A 281 38.12 -8.57 27.22
N THR A 282 38.93 -8.03 26.30
CA THR A 282 40.36 -7.81 26.53
C THR A 282 40.85 -6.59 25.76
N TYR A 283 41.67 -5.77 26.41
CA TYR A 283 42.41 -4.67 25.78
C TYR A 283 43.13 -5.19 24.52
N GLY A 284 42.64 -4.80 23.33
CA GLY A 284 43.28 -5.07 22.05
C GLY A 284 42.80 -6.29 21.25
N SER A 285 41.79 -7.06 21.70
CA SER A 285 41.25 -8.17 20.90
C SER A 285 39.91 -7.82 20.25
N HIS A 286 39.93 -7.59 18.93
CA HIS A 286 38.72 -7.54 18.12
C HIS A 286 38.34 -8.97 17.71
N THR A 287 37.44 -9.63 18.44
CA THR A 287 36.82 -10.85 17.91
C THR A 287 35.91 -10.42 16.75
N SER A 288 36.33 -10.71 15.51
CA SER A 288 35.52 -10.45 14.32
C SER A 288 34.26 -11.31 14.35
N LEU A 289 33.10 -10.74 14.00
CA LEU A 289 31.87 -11.52 13.89
C LEU A 289 32.03 -12.64 12.85
N PRO A 290 31.40 -13.80 13.08
CA PRO A 290 31.20 -14.81 12.05
C PRO A 290 30.58 -14.20 10.79
N LYS A 291 30.92 -14.76 9.62
CA LYS A 291 30.45 -14.22 8.32
C LYS A 291 28.93 -14.29 8.13
N ASP A 292 28.27 -15.15 8.90
CA ASP A 292 26.82 -15.34 8.96
C ASP A 292 26.14 -14.40 9.95
N MET A 293 26.86 -13.52 10.65
CA MET A 293 26.30 -12.57 11.61
C MET A 293 26.63 -11.12 11.25
N VAL A 294 25.67 -10.23 11.48
CA VAL A 294 25.83 -8.80 11.25
C VAL A 294 25.30 -8.02 12.44
N TRP A 295 26.04 -7.00 12.86
CA TRP A 295 25.55 -6.11 13.91
C TRP A 295 24.39 -5.25 13.40
N LEU A 296 23.38 -5.09 14.24
CA LEU A 296 22.19 -4.29 13.96
C LEU A 296 22.52 -2.82 13.63
N ASP A 297 23.55 -2.22 14.24
CA ASP A 297 23.99 -0.85 13.93
C ASP A 297 24.62 -0.73 12.53
N LYS A 298 25.07 -1.83 11.93
CA LYS A 298 25.65 -1.87 10.59
C LYS A 298 24.65 -2.16 9.48
N THR A 299 23.39 -2.42 9.82
CA THR A 299 22.30 -2.63 8.85
C THR A 299 21.45 -1.38 8.62
N ALA A 300 21.92 -0.21 9.08
CA ALA A 300 21.21 1.05 8.93
C ALA A 300 21.47 1.69 7.56
N MET A 301 20.42 2.24 6.96
CA MET A 301 20.46 3.00 5.72
C MET A 301 19.52 4.20 5.84
N GLU A 302 19.95 5.38 5.39
CA GLU A 302 19.17 6.61 5.52
C GLU A 302 18.90 7.24 4.15
N SER A 303 17.76 7.91 4.06
CA SER A 303 17.40 8.77 2.94
C SER A 303 16.76 10.05 3.46
N VAL A 304 17.12 11.18 2.87
CA VAL A 304 16.56 12.49 3.20
C VAL A 304 15.94 13.07 1.95
N THR A 305 14.68 13.49 2.04
CA THR A 305 13.97 14.15 0.96
C THR A 305 13.27 15.40 1.45
N ILE A 306 13.11 16.38 0.56
CA ILE A 306 12.28 17.56 0.81
C ILE A 306 10.88 17.25 0.32
N CYS A 307 9.88 17.54 1.13
CA CYS A 307 8.47 17.31 0.81
C CYS A 307 7.96 18.36 -0.19
N PHE A 308 7.80 18.01 -1.47
CA PHE A 308 7.42 18.95 -2.51
C PHE A 308 5.90 19.03 -2.73
N PRO A 309 5.38 20.15 -3.27
CA PRO A 309 3.96 20.29 -3.57
C PRO A 309 3.40 19.24 -4.55
N SER A 310 4.22 18.60 -5.37
CA SER A 310 3.77 17.52 -6.28
C SER A 310 3.34 16.24 -5.54
N GLU A 311 3.77 16.06 -4.29
CA GLU A 311 3.57 14.86 -3.47
C GLU A 311 2.44 15.03 -2.45
N ARG A 312 1.71 16.15 -2.55
CA ARG A 312 0.65 16.52 -1.61
C ARG A 312 -0.68 15.87 -1.97
N ASN A 313 -1.51 15.69 -0.96
CA ASN A 313 -2.94 15.49 -1.12
C ASN A 313 -3.69 16.82 -1.33
N VAL A 314 -4.99 16.77 -1.61
CA VAL A 314 -5.89 17.93 -1.75
C VAL A 314 -5.94 18.87 -0.53
N HIS A 315 -5.30 18.50 0.60
CA HIS A 315 -5.20 19.29 1.83
C HIS A 315 -3.81 19.87 2.09
N ASN A 316 -2.94 19.86 1.08
CA ASN A 316 -1.57 20.37 1.18
C ASN A 316 -0.74 19.67 2.27
N LYS A 317 -1.02 18.40 2.54
CA LYS A 317 -0.18 17.51 3.37
C LYS A 317 0.40 16.42 2.49
N ILE A 318 1.54 15.87 2.87
CA ILE A 318 2.11 14.74 2.13
C ILE A 318 1.18 13.55 2.22
N PHE A 319 0.98 12.93 1.07
CA PHE A 319 0.07 11.82 0.89
C PHE A 319 0.59 10.55 1.60
N GLY A 320 -0.30 9.82 2.28
CA GLY A 320 0.06 8.62 3.05
C GLY A 320 0.67 7.53 2.15
N GLY A 321 0.09 7.35 0.97
CA GLY A 321 0.60 6.47 -0.09
C GLY A 321 2.03 6.81 -0.53
N HIS A 322 2.36 8.09 -0.61
CA HIS A 322 3.70 8.53 -0.99
C HIS A 322 4.73 8.16 0.09
N LEU A 323 4.39 8.37 1.37
CA LEU A 323 5.25 7.93 2.49
C LEU A 323 5.46 6.41 2.49
N MET A 324 4.41 5.63 2.25
CA MET A 324 4.51 4.17 2.14
C MET A 324 5.43 3.75 1.00
N ARG A 325 5.31 4.39 -0.16
CA ARG A 325 6.19 4.12 -1.31
C ARG A 325 7.65 4.38 -0.97
N LEU A 326 7.98 5.56 -0.45
CA LEU A 326 9.37 5.90 -0.12
C LEU A 326 9.94 4.96 0.96
N ALA A 327 9.13 4.61 1.96
CA ALA A 327 9.54 3.68 3.00
C ALA A 327 9.80 2.27 2.45
N HIS A 328 8.95 1.79 1.54
CA HIS A 328 9.15 0.50 0.87
C HIS A 328 10.39 0.51 -0.03
N GLU A 329 10.60 1.57 -0.81
CA GLU A 329 11.77 1.68 -1.70
C GLU A 329 13.08 1.67 -0.89
N LEU A 330 13.12 2.37 0.25
CA LEU A 330 14.28 2.36 1.14
C LEU A 330 14.47 1.00 1.83
N SER A 331 13.39 0.36 2.32
CA SER A 331 13.49 -0.94 2.97
C SER A 331 13.95 -2.03 2.00
N PHE A 332 13.48 -1.99 0.76
CA PHE A 332 13.92 -2.88 -0.30
C PHE A 332 15.41 -2.68 -0.64
N ALA A 333 15.87 -1.43 -0.73
CA ALA A 333 17.28 -1.12 -0.96
C ALA A 333 18.17 -1.66 0.17
N ASN A 334 17.78 -1.42 1.42
CA ASN A 334 18.50 -1.93 2.58
C ASN A 334 18.51 -3.47 2.64
N GLY A 335 17.35 -4.11 2.42
CA GLY A 335 17.25 -5.57 2.34
C GLY A 335 18.08 -6.18 1.22
N SER A 336 18.24 -5.45 0.10
CA SER A 336 19.10 -5.89 -1.01
C SER A 336 20.58 -5.86 -0.65
N VAL A 337 21.02 -4.80 0.05
CA VAL A 337 22.40 -4.70 0.56
C VAL A 337 22.65 -5.77 1.64
N PHE A 338 21.69 -5.97 2.54
CA PHE A 338 21.78 -6.92 3.64
C PHE A 338 21.91 -8.37 3.15
N THR A 339 21.05 -8.78 2.21
CA THR A 339 21.07 -10.15 1.66
C THR A 339 22.07 -10.34 0.53
N LYS A 340 22.66 -9.25 0.02
CA LYS A 340 23.47 -9.23 -1.23
C LYS A 340 22.75 -9.89 -2.40
N SER A 341 21.43 -9.82 -2.38
CA SER A 341 20.55 -10.49 -3.33
C SER A 341 19.28 -9.66 -3.48
N ARG A 342 18.32 -10.18 -4.21
CA ARG A 342 17.06 -9.49 -4.43
C ARG A 342 15.99 -10.00 -3.46
N PRO A 343 15.65 -9.26 -2.39
CA PRO A 343 14.64 -9.70 -1.45
C PRO A 343 13.26 -9.71 -2.09
N SER A 344 12.43 -10.63 -1.62
CA SER A 344 11.04 -10.77 -2.05
C SER A 344 10.14 -10.25 -0.94
N TYR A 345 9.25 -9.32 -1.28
CA TYR A 345 8.29 -8.79 -0.31
C TYR A 345 7.36 -9.91 0.16
N VAL A 346 7.10 -9.96 1.46
CA VAL A 346 6.15 -10.88 2.09
C VAL A 346 4.96 -10.11 2.63
N SER A 347 5.21 -9.14 3.52
CA SER A 347 4.16 -8.34 4.12
C SER A 347 4.65 -6.99 4.65
N LEU A 348 3.70 -6.10 4.91
CA LEU A 348 3.86 -4.86 5.67
C LEU A 348 2.98 -5.00 6.90
N ASP A 349 3.54 -4.88 8.09
CA ASP A 349 2.77 -4.96 9.33
C ASP A 349 1.84 -3.75 9.50
N ASP A 350 0.87 -3.85 10.41
CA ASP A 350 -0.03 -2.75 10.68
C ASP A 350 0.68 -1.53 11.25
N PHE A 351 0.23 -0.35 10.86
CA PHE A 351 0.78 0.90 11.34
C PHE A 351 -0.29 2.00 11.36
N SER A 352 -0.02 3.07 12.11
CA SER A 352 -0.92 4.21 12.24
C SER A 352 -0.20 5.52 12.01
N PHE A 353 -0.82 6.40 11.21
CA PHE A 353 -0.36 7.76 10.95
C PHE A 353 -0.52 8.65 12.19
N LYS A 354 0.56 8.80 12.96
CA LYS A 354 0.50 9.56 14.24
C LYS A 354 0.40 11.06 14.03
N LYS A 355 1.12 11.58 13.03
CA LYS A 355 1.22 13.01 12.74
C LYS A 355 1.18 13.28 11.23
N PRO A 356 0.54 14.36 10.78
CA PRO A 356 0.60 14.79 9.39
C PRO A 356 1.98 15.33 9.04
N VAL A 357 2.38 15.19 7.77
CA VAL A 357 3.63 15.75 7.23
C VAL A 357 3.29 16.95 6.35
N ASN A 358 3.93 18.08 6.61
CA ASN A 358 3.70 19.32 5.86
C ASN A 358 4.57 19.39 4.61
N ILE A 359 4.11 20.16 3.61
CA ILE A 359 4.93 20.53 2.46
C ILE A 359 6.05 21.45 2.93
N GLY A 360 7.23 21.32 2.33
CA GLY A 360 8.44 22.08 2.68
C GLY A 360 9.18 21.53 3.89
N SER A 361 8.60 20.57 4.62
CA SER A 361 9.31 19.85 5.67
C SER A 361 10.42 18.95 5.09
N ILE A 362 11.47 18.73 5.88
CA ILE A 362 12.52 17.77 5.55
C ILE A 362 12.11 16.42 6.14
N LEU A 363 11.91 15.42 5.28
CA LEU A 363 11.58 14.06 5.69
C LEU A 363 12.87 13.22 5.69
N ARG A 364 13.23 12.69 6.86
CA ARG A 364 14.29 11.70 7.01
C ARG A 364 13.66 10.32 7.21
N LEU A 365 14.04 9.39 6.35
CA LEU A 365 13.70 7.98 6.46
C LEU A 365 14.96 7.22 6.91
N THR A 366 14.87 6.53 8.04
CA THR A 366 15.94 5.67 8.54
C THR A 366 15.46 4.23 8.51
N SER A 367 16.06 3.41 7.66
CA SER A 367 15.81 1.98 7.52
C SER A 367 16.83 1.17 8.29
N GLN A 368 16.41 0.09 8.94
CA GLN A 368 17.28 -0.83 9.66
C GLN A 368 16.70 -2.24 9.63
N VAL A 369 17.56 -3.25 9.41
CA VAL A 369 17.15 -4.65 9.59
C VAL A 369 17.10 -4.93 11.09
N VAL A 370 15.91 -5.18 11.62
CA VAL A 370 15.65 -5.30 13.07
C VAL A 370 15.54 -6.74 13.53
N TYR A 371 15.20 -7.65 12.63
CA TYR A 371 15.06 -9.07 12.91
C TYR A 371 15.39 -9.89 11.66
N SER A 372 15.91 -11.10 11.86
CA SER A 372 16.26 -12.04 10.80
C SER A 372 16.14 -13.46 11.33
N GLU A 373 15.61 -14.34 10.51
CA GLU A 373 15.45 -15.77 10.79
C GLU A 373 16.22 -16.56 9.73
N PRO A 374 17.48 -16.95 10.02
CA PRO A 374 18.34 -17.64 9.06
C PRO A 374 17.74 -18.93 8.50
N GLU A 375 17.00 -19.69 9.32
CA GLU A 375 16.41 -20.99 8.97
C GLU A 375 15.32 -20.88 7.90
N ASN A 376 14.51 -19.82 7.96
CA ASN A 376 13.43 -19.56 7.01
C ASN A 376 13.84 -18.58 5.90
N GLY A 377 15.06 -18.03 5.97
CA GLY A 377 15.54 -17.01 5.04
C GLY A 377 14.72 -15.72 5.07
N THR A 378 14.01 -15.43 6.16
CA THR A 378 13.16 -14.24 6.30
C THR A 378 13.82 -13.18 7.17
N PHE A 379 13.47 -11.93 6.93
CA PHE A 379 13.98 -10.82 7.73
C PHE A 379 13.01 -9.65 7.72
N GLN A 380 13.05 -8.85 8.78
CA GLN A 380 12.21 -7.68 8.96
C GLN A 380 13.06 -6.41 8.93
N VAL A 381 12.59 -5.44 8.17
CA VAL A 381 13.19 -4.12 8.02
C VAL A 381 12.24 -3.07 8.58
N ALA A 382 12.67 -2.39 9.63
CA ALA A 382 11.97 -1.23 10.16
C ALA A 382 12.38 0.03 9.39
N VAL A 383 11.43 0.89 9.05
CA VAL A 383 11.68 2.22 8.47
C VAL A 383 11.00 3.26 9.31
N SER A 384 11.79 4.10 9.97
CA SER A 384 11.31 5.24 10.74
C SER A 384 11.22 6.47 9.85
N ALA A 385 10.07 7.12 9.85
CA ALA A 385 9.85 8.40 9.19
C ALA A 385 9.86 9.53 10.22
N ASP A 386 10.86 10.39 10.13
CA ASP A 386 11.04 11.56 10.98
C ASP A 386 10.91 12.85 10.15
N VAL A 387 10.14 13.80 10.66
CA VAL A 387 10.08 15.16 10.12
C VAL A 387 11.04 16.04 10.89
N ILE A 388 11.93 16.72 10.16
CA ILE A 388 12.87 17.69 10.71
C ILE A 388 12.33 19.09 10.42
N ASP A 389 12.15 19.87 11.48
CA ASP A 389 11.88 21.30 11.38
C ASP A 389 13.20 22.06 11.22
N ASN A 390 13.35 22.77 10.09
CA ASN A 390 14.55 23.53 9.77
C ASN A 390 14.74 24.80 10.63
N LEU A 391 13.67 25.32 11.23
CA LEU A 391 13.72 26.53 12.06
C LEU A 391 14.07 26.19 13.52
N THR A 392 13.49 25.11 14.05
CA THR A 392 13.67 24.72 15.46
C THR A 392 14.68 23.60 15.66
N ASN A 393 15.15 22.96 14.58
CA ASN A 393 15.98 21.75 14.60
C ASN A 393 15.36 20.60 15.42
N THR A 394 14.04 20.61 15.55
CA THR A 394 13.30 19.54 16.23
C THR A 394 13.05 18.39 15.26
N VAL A 395 13.14 17.18 15.78
CA VAL A 395 12.90 15.95 15.04
C VAL A 395 11.68 15.28 15.63
N GLU A 396 10.66 15.08 14.80
CA GLU A 396 9.43 14.40 15.20
C GLU A 396 9.21 13.13 14.39
N ARG A 397 9.17 11.98 15.07
CA ARG A 397 8.78 10.70 14.47
C ARG A 397 7.30 10.75 14.10
N THR A 398 7.00 10.62 12.81
CA THR A 398 5.62 10.52 12.33
C THR A 398 5.16 9.09 12.31
N ASN A 399 5.95 8.18 11.74
CA ASN A 399 5.57 6.79 11.50
C ASN A 399 6.75 5.83 11.62
N THR A 400 6.44 4.56 11.81
CA THR A 400 7.41 3.49 11.67
C THR A 400 6.73 2.35 10.93
N PHE A 401 7.34 1.91 9.83
CA PHE A 401 6.86 0.83 8.97
C PHE A 401 7.71 -0.40 9.22
N TYR A 402 7.09 -1.58 9.30
CA TYR A 402 7.81 -2.85 9.42
C TYR A 402 7.51 -3.68 8.19
N PHE A 403 8.53 -3.84 7.33
CA PHE A 403 8.44 -4.61 6.09
C PHE A 403 9.10 -5.96 6.30
N ASN A 404 8.40 -7.04 5.96
CA ASN A 404 8.90 -8.39 6.02
C ASN A 404 9.28 -8.86 4.62
N PHE A 405 10.47 -9.42 4.51
CA PHE A 405 11.05 -9.90 3.27
C PHE A 405 11.56 -11.33 3.41
N SER A 406 11.66 -12.05 2.29
CA SER A 406 12.35 -13.33 2.18
C SER A 406 13.51 -13.23 1.19
N SER A 407 14.61 -13.92 1.50
CA SER A 407 15.76 -14.05 0.61
C SER A 407 15.53 -15.19 -0.38
N PRO A 408 15.75 -14.99 -1.69
CA PRO A 408 15.68 -16.07 -2.69
C PRO A 408 16.71 -17.18 -2.45
N SER A 409 17.83 -16.86 -1.79
CA SER A 409 18.86 -17.85 -1.46
C SER A 409 18.45 -18.83 -0.35
N GLY A 410 17.31 -18.60 0.32
CA GLY A 410 16.85 -19.41 1.45
C GLY A 410 17.63 -19.21 2.74
N THR A 411 18.68 -18.39 2.74
CA THR A 411 19.50 -18.11 3.94
C THR A 411 19.75 -16.61 4.08
N VAL A 412 19.72 -16.12 5.32
CA VAL A 412 20.06 -14.72 5.66
C VAL A 412 21.05 -14.68 6.82
N SER A 413 21.88 -13.63 6.87
CA SER A 413 22.74 -13.40 8.03
C SER A 413 21.89 -13.13 9.27
N ARG A 414 22.33 -13.60 10.43
CA ARG A 414 21.68 -13.31 11.71
C ARG A 414 22.04 -11.89 12.15
N VAL A 415 21.03 -11.06 12.38
CA VAL A 415 21.19 -9.74 12.97
C VAL A 415 21.26 -9.84 14.48
N ILE A 416 22.25 -9.16 15.06
CA ILE A 416 22.50 -9.19 16.51
C ILE A 416 22.63 -7.75 17.03
N PRO A 417 21.96 -7.38 18.13
CA PRO A 417 22.15 -6.07 18.76
C PRO A 417 23.50 -6.02 19.48
N ARG A 418 24.20 -4.88 19.43
CA ARG A 418 25.35 -4.65 20.30
C ARG A 418 24.84 -4.26 21.69
N SER A 419 25.38 -4.88 22.75
CA SER A 419 25.07 -4.46 24.13
C SER A 419 25.76 -3.17 24.52
#